data_AF-E1ZJI1-F1
#
_entry.id   AF-E1ZJI1-F1
#
_cell.length_a   1.000
_cell.length_b   1.000
_cell.length_c   1.000
_cell.angle_alpha   90.00
_cell.angle_beta   90.00
_cell.angle_gamma   90.00
#
_symmetry.space_group_name_H-M   'P 1'
#
loop_
_entity.id
_entity.type
_entity.pdbx_description
1 polymer ?
#
loop_
_entity_poly.entity_id
_entity_poly.type
_entity_poly.pdbx_seq_one_letter_code
_entity_poly.pdbx_strand_id
1 'polypeptide(L)'
;MAMDACPPGISRQTQQLQRPLARMASALARSSGNVSSRGVERPPGGSRSRAHSPLPDNRQEQEAARVPPAHLQTQIWLVRRMELTAFALLLLGQTIMWRRTAAAEAALVLEHSSWRQHMAGLLALQATALVTLLSMTQAAWLHYRVLVIVGLQTAMAYMASRLSTKPQLQSAAKEQLPCYALPAEGVGLLLLRPASPGAAGAAADWLRLATGTRVLQAAVVGMALPLPPLAVLAQQVVLILLMTATSHNVAHCASPLLTHPLTRARLPGAWKALAVLPDLGLLRAEPGQPHQHQRDLLAAPEAQSELHCLAVLVMHQTVFGLLLPVVIATWTARAAPLTHLPTAHQQAAEQPWGRAAAAAAAVGRTWDRANAALMELCCGEGYCGLQLCVAAWLLLGNCWMLNEAAAVRRVAGGLPGCA
;
A
#
# COMPACT_ATOMS: atom_id res chain seq x y z
N MET A 1 -9.71 46.34 -38.67
CA MET A 1 -11.04 45.81 -38.28
C MET A 1 -10.89 45.12 -36.94
N ALA A 2 -11.88 45.33 -36.08
CA ALA A 2 -11.89 45.25 -34.62
C ALA A 2 -11.17 44.08 -33.94
N MET A 3 -10.43 44.41 -32.87
CA MET A 3 -10.12 43.51 -31.76
C MET A 3 -11.34 43.46 -30.83
N ASP A 4 -11.85 42.26 -30.58
CA ASP A 4 -12.91 42.04 -29.59
C ASP A 4 -12.32 41.84 -28.19
N ALA A 5 -12.86 42.60 -27.25
CA ALA A 5 -12.48 42.66 -25.85
C ALA A 5 -12.97 41.45 -25.06
N CYS A 6 -12.10 40.94 -24.19
CA CYS A 6 -12.41 39.89 -23.21
C CYS A 6 -13.18 40.50 -22.01
N PRO A 7 -14.23 39.84 -21.46
CA PRO A 7 -15.08 40.43 -20.44
C PRO A 7 -14.41 40.43 -19.05
N PRO A 8 -14.39 41.56 -18.31
CA PRO A 8 -13.84 41.64 -16.95
C PRO A 8 -14.90 41.17 -15.94
N GLY A 9 -15.04 39.86 -15.74
CA GLY A 9 -16.07 39.31 -14.85
C GLY A 9 -15.62 38.32 -13.78
N ILE A 10 -14.50 37.61 -13.98
CA ILE A 10 -14.23 36.37 -13.21
C ILE A 10 -13.36 36.61 -11.96
N SER A 11 -12.67 37.75 -11.85
CA SER A 11 -11.74 38.02 -10.73
C SER A 11 -12.43 38.34 -9.39
N ARG A 12 -13.68 38.82 -9.40
CA ARG A 12 -14.40 39.16 -8.16
C ARG A 12 -15.04 37.94 -7.47
N GLN A 13 -15.45 36.93 -8.23
CA GLN A 13 -16.05 35.71 -7.68
C GLN A 13 -14.99 34.81 -6.99
N THR A 14 -13.78 34.75 -7.53
CA THR A 14 -12.66 34.01 -6.92
C THR A 14 -12.18 34.65 -5.62
N GLN A 15 -12.20 35.99 -5.49
CA GLN A 15 -11.89 36.67 -4.23
C GLN A 15 -12.97 36.49 -3.14
N GLN A 16 -14.23 36.29 -3.49
CA GLN A 16 -15.30 36.05 -2.51
C GLN A 16 -15.22 34.65 -1.86
N LEU A 17 -14.72 33.64 -2.58
CA LEU A 17 -14.55 32.28 -2.05
C LEU A 17 -13.27 32.09 -1.22
N GLN A 18 -12.24 32.93 -1.40
CA GLN A 18 -11.01 32.83 -0.61
C GLN A 18 -11.15 33.34 0.84
N ARG A 19 -12.07 34.29 1.10
CA ARG A 19 -12.31 34.86 2.44
C ARG A 19 -12.84 33.85 3.47
N PRO A 20 -13.81 32.97 3.19
CA PRO A 20 -14.27 31.97 4.14
C PRO A 20 -13.22 30.89 4.43
N LEU A 21 -12.42 30.48 3.44
CA LEU A 21 -11.36 29.48 3.61
C LEU A 21 -10.22 29.97 4.52
N ALA A 22 -9.80 31.24 4.37
CA ALA A 22 -8.80 31.85 5.27
C ALA A 22 -9.33 31.96 6.71
N ARG A 23 -10.64 32.24 6.89
CA ARG A 23 -11.27 32.26 8.23
C ARG A 23 -11.33 30.88 8.86
N MET A 24 -11.61 29.82 8.09
CA MET A 24 -11.58 28.43 8.57
C MET A 24 -10.18 27.99 9.02
N ALA A 25 -9.13 28.32 8.23
CA ALA A 25 -7.74 28.01 8.60
C ALA A 25 -7.30 28.72 9.90
N SER A 26 -7.72 29.97 10.09
CA SER A 26 -7.41 30.74 11.32
C SER A 26 -8.26 30.36 12.55
N ALA A 27 -9.35 29.61 12.37
CA ALA A 27 -10.14 29.03 13.46
C ALA A 27 -9.52 27.70 13.94
N LEU A 28 -9.05 26.87 13.00
CA LEU A 28 -8.33 25.62 13.30
C LEU A 28 -6.97 25.87 13.98
N ALA A 29 -6.26 26.95 13.61
CA ALA A 29 -5.03 27.34 14.30
C ALA A 29 -5.26 27.81 15.75
N ARG A 30 -6.47 28.27 16.10
CA ARG A 30 -6.81 28.75 17.46
C ARG A 30 -7.33 27.66 18.39
N SER A 31 -7.87 26.55 17.89
CA SER A 31 -8.27 25.43 18.76
C SER A 31 -7.09 24.53 19.18
N SER A 32 -5.90 24.75 18.61
CA SER A 32 -4.69 23.98 18.90
C SER A 32 -3.79 24.59 20.00
N GLY A 33 -4.19 25.70 20.62
CA GLY A 33 -3.39 26.42 21.62
C GLY A 33 -3.97 26.38 23.04
N ASN A 34 -3.11 26.04 24.02
CA ASN A 34 -3.25 26.09 25.49
C ASN A 34 -3.75 24.79 26.13
N VAL A 35 -2.95 23.96 26.83
CA VAL A 35 -1.84 24.21 27.77
C VAL A 35 -2.17 25.32 28.76
N SER A 36 -3.01 24.99 29.74
CA SER A 36 -3.12 25.74 30.99
C SER A 36 -2.24 25.06 32.04
N SER A 37 -1.01 25.54 32.15
CA SER A 37 -0.18 25.43 33.34
C SER A 37 -0.89 26.12 34.52
N ARG A 38 -1.65 25.37 35.32
CA ARG A 38 -2.14 25.85 36.61
C ARG A 38 -1.18 25.40 37.71
N GLY A 39 -0.83 26.37 38.53
CA GLY A 39 0.32 26.36 39.43
C GLY A 39 0.26 25.31 40.52
N VAL A 40 1.43 24.75 40.77
CA VAL A 40 1.74 23.97 41.97
C VAL A 40 2.16 24.97 43.05
N GLU A 41 1.22 25.34 43.92
CA GLU A 41 1.55 25.98 45.19
C GLU A 41 2.25 24.96 46.09
N ARG A 42 3.49 25.27 46.49
CA ARG A 42 4.22 24.56 47.53
C ARG A 42 3.73 25.06 48.90
N PRO A 43 3.23 24.20 49.79
CA PRO A 43 3.06 24.56 51.19
C PRO A 43 4.42 24.54 51.92
N PRO A 44 4.64 25.45 52.89
CA PRO A 44 5.88 25.50 53.67
C PRO A 44 5.90 24.44 54.77
N GLY A 45 7.11 24.13 55.23
CA GLY A 45 7.47 22.95 55.99
C GLY A 45 6.78 22.80 57.34
N GLY A 46 6.22 21.61 57.54
CA GLY A 46 5.86 21.06 58.84
C GLY A 46 6.72 19.85 59.13
N SER A 47 7.64 19.97 60.08
CA SER A 47 8.43 18.89 60.66
C SER A 47 7.50 17.86 61.33
N ARG A 48 7.26 16.73 60.66
CA ARG A 48 6.54 15.57 61.22
C ARG A 48 7.48 14.39 61.40
N SER A 49 7.55 13.92 62.63
CA SER A 49 8.22 12.68 63.05
C SER A 49 7.84 11.50 62.15
N ARG A 50 8.88 10.81 61.65
CA ARG A 50 8.79 9.53 60.95
C ARG A 50 8.26 8.45 61.90
N ALA A 51 6.98 8.13 61.79
CA ALA A 51 6.50 6.80 62.08
C ALA A 51 6.73 5.94 60.82
N HIS A 52 7.51 4.87 60.93
CA HIS A 52 7.66 3.87 59.87
C HIS A 52 6.35 3.10 59.73
N SER A 53 5.45 3.58 58.87
CA SER A 53 4.40 2.73 58.31
C SER A 53 5.06 1.77 57.30
N PRO A 54 4.85 0.44 57.41
CA PRO A 54 5.33 -0.49 56.40
C PRO A 54 4.72 -0.10 55.05
N LEU A 55 5.57 0.15 54.04
CA LEU A 55 5.10 0.43 52.69
C LEU A 55 4.16 -0.71 52.27
N PRO A 56 2.94 -0.43 51.78
CA PRO A 56 2.08 -1.45 51.22
C PRO A 56 2.84 -2.15 50.09
N ASP A 57 2.78 -3.48 50.10
CA ASP A 57 3.48 -4.34 49.15
C ASP A 57 2.83 -4.19 47.76
N ASN A 58 3.20 -3.12 47.04
CA ASN A 58 2.70 -2.77 45.71
C ASN A 58 2.97 -3.85 44.65
N ARG A 59 3.68 -4.94 44.99
CA ARG A 59 3.89 -6.09 44.10
C ARG A 59 2.58 -6.79 43.74
N GLN A 60 1.63 -6.92 44.66
CA GLN A 60 0.38 -7.61 44.38
C GLN A 60 -0.54 -6.82 43.43
N GLU A 61 -0.59 -5.48 43.55
CA GLU A 61 -1.31 -4.64 42.59
C GLU A 61 -0.63 -4.62 41.22
N GLN A 62 0.71 -4.67 41.17
CA GLN A 62 1.45 -4.78 39.91
C GLN A 62 1.29 -6.15 39.23
N GLU A 63 1.08 -7.24 39.97
CA GLU A 63 0.81 -8.56 39.39
C GLU A 63 -0.64 -8.71 38.93
N ALA A 64 -1.61 -8.15 39.65
CA ALA A 64 -3.01 -8.12 39.23
C ALA A 64 -3.21 -7.32 37.92
N ALA A 65 -2.39 -6.29 37.68
CA ALA A 65 -2.43 -5.49 36.46
C ALA A 65 -1.80 -6.18 35.21
N ARG A 66 -1.16 -7.35 35.35
CA ARG A 66 -0.52 -8.04 34.22
C ARG A 66 -1.44 -8.93 33.39
N VAL A 67 -2.64 -9.24 33.89
CA VAL A 67 -3.58 -10.05 33.10
C VAL A 67 -4.27 -9.13 32.10
N PRO A 68 -4.07 -9.33 30.78
CA PRO A 68 -4.76 -8.52 29.78
C PRO A 68 -6.28 -8.70 29.94
N PRO A 69 -7.06 -7.62 29.78
CA PRO A 69 -8.50 -7.71 29.95
C PRO A 69 -9.09 -8.71 28.94
N ALA A 70 -10.11 -9.47 29.35
CA ALA A 70 -10.64 -10.61 28.59
C ALA A 70 -11.00 -10.27 27.12
N HIS A 71 -11.49 -9.05 26.88
CA HIS A 71 -11.83 -8.58 25.52
C HIS A 71 -10.60 -8.52 24.59
N LEU A 72 -9.43 -8.15 25.11
CA LEU A 72 -8.19 -8.09 24.34
C LEU A 72 -7.74 -9.49 23.93
N GLN A 73 -7.88 -10.45 24.85
CA GLN A 73 -7.51 -11.85 24.59
C GLN A 73 -8.39 -12.47 23.50
N THR A 74 -9.70 -12.17 23.49
CA THR A 74 -10.62 -12.58 22.43
C THR A 74 -10.24 -11.97 21.08
N GLN A 75 -9.91 -10.68 21.04
CA GLN A 75 -9.49 -10.01 19.80
C GLN A 75 -8.18 -10.61 19.23
N ILE A 76 -7.16 -10.79 20.07
CA ILE A 76 -5.88 -11.39 19.64
C ILE A 76 -6.11 -12.78 19.06
N TRP A 77 -6.99 -13.58 19.68
CA TRP A 77 -7.32 -14.92 19.21
C TRP A 77 -8.08 -14.91 17.87
N LEU A 78 -9.03 -13.99 17.70
CA LEU A 78 -9.78 -13.83 16.45
C LEU A 78 -8.84 -13.43 15.31
N VAL A 79 -7.95 -12.45 15.54
CA VAL A 79 -6.95 -12.02 14.56
C VAL A 79 -6.07 -13.17 14.14
N ARG A 80 -5.52 -13.93 15.11
CA ARG A 80 -4.67 -15.08 14.82
C ARG A 80 -5.40 -16.11 13.95
N ARG A 81 -6.69 -16.35 14.23
CA ARG A 81 -7.52 -17.24 13.40
C ARG A 81 -7.69 -16.71 11.98
N MET A 82 -8.04 -15.44 11.82
CA MET A 82 -8.19 -14.83 10.49
C MET A 82 -6.90 -14.92 9.67
N GLU A 83 -5.74 -14.67 10.29
CA GLU A 83 -4.45 -14.81 9.61
C GLU A 83 -4.18 -16.26 9.20
N LEU A 84 -4.38 -17.23 10.11
CA LEU A 84 -4.22 -18.64 9.79
C LEU A 84 -5.16 -19.09 8.66
N THR A 85 -6.42 -18.64 8.67
CA THR A 85 -7.38 -18.92 7.60
C THR A 85 -6.95 -18.28 6.28
N ALA A 86 -6.45 -17.03 6.30
CA ALA A 86 -5.96 -16.37 5.10
C ALA A 86 -4.75 -17.10 4.48
N PHE A 87 -3.78 -17.52 5.30
CA PHE A 87 -2.64 -18.32 4.83
C PHE A 87 -3.07 -19.69 4.30
N ALA A 88 -4.01 -20.35 4.98
CA ALA A 88 -4.55 -21.63 4.52
C ALA A 88 -5.29 -21.50 3.18
N LEU A 89 -6.09 -20.45 2.99
CA LEU A 89 -6.79 -20.18 1.74
C LEU A 89 -5.83 -19.81 0.61
N LEU A 90 -4.78 -19.03 0.89
CA LEU A 90 -3.72 -18.74 -0.09
C LEU A 90 -3.01 -20.02 -0.53
N LEU A 91 -2.61 -20.88 0.42
CA LEU A 91 -1.97 -22.16 0.13
C LEU A 91 -2.90 -23.09 -0.66
N LEU A 92 -4.19 -23.14 -0.30
CA LEU A 92 -5.19 -23.93 -1.01
C LEU A 92 -5.42 -23.40 -2.44
N GLY A 93 -5.52 -22.09 -2.61
CA GLY A 93 -5.66 -21.46 -3.92
C GLY A 93 -4.47 -21.75 -4.83
N GLN A 94 -3.25 -21.65 -4.30
CA GLN A 94 -2.02 -21.96 -5.04
C GLN A 94 -1.91 -23.44 -5.39
N THR A 95 -2.26 -24.35 -4.48
CA THR A 95 -2.26 -25.79 -4.78
C THR A 95 -3.32 -26.19 -5.81
N ILE A 96 -4.52 -25.61 -5.76
CA ILE A 96 -5.56 -25.83 -6.78
C ILE A 96 -5.09 -25.31 -8.14
N MET A 97 -4.53 -24.10 -8.18
CA MET A 97 -3.96 -23.55 -9.40
C MET A 97 -2.87 -24.46 -9.96
N TRP A 98 -1.92 -24.88 -9.11
CA TRP A 98 -0.83 -25.77 -9.50
C TRP A 98 -1.33 -27.10 -10.06
N ARG A 99 -2.35 -27.71 -9.44
CA ARG A 99 -2.96 -28.95 -9.95
C ARG A 99 -3.60 -28.75 -11.32
N ARG A 100 -4.32 -27.64 -11.52
CA ARG A 100 -4.99 -27.34 -12.80
C ARG A 100 -3.98 -27.05 -13.91
N THR A 101 -2.91 -26.29 -13.62
CA THR A 101 -1.86 -26.02 -14.59
C THR A 101 -1.05 -27.28 -14.88
N ALA A 102 -0.70 -28.07 -13.87
CA ALA A 102 0.02 -29.33 -14.05
C ALA A 102 -0.78 -30.33 -14.91
N ALA A 103 -2.11 -30.37 -14.77
CA ALA A 103 -2.98 -31.22 -15.60
C ALA A 103 -3.03 -30.74 -17.06
N ALA A 104 -3.09 -29.42 -17.29
CA ALA A 104 -3.08 -28.83 -18.63
C ALA A 104 -1.71 -28.99 -19.31
N GLU A 105 -0.62 -28.86 -18.55
CA GLU A 105 0.76 -28.99 -19.03
C GLU A 105 1.22 -30.43 -19.21
N ALA A 106 0.61 -31.41 -18.53
CA ALA A 106 0.89 -32.83 -18.78
C ALA A 106 0.63 -33.23 -20.25
N ALA A 107 -0.17 -32.44 -20.98
CA ALA A 107 -0.41 -32.60 -22.42
C ALA A 107 0.66 -31.93 -23.31
N LEU A 108 1.49 -31.03 -22.78
CA LEU A 108 2.55 -30.29 -23.50
C LEU A 108 3.92 -30.69 -22.91
N VAL A 109 4.43 -31.79 -23.44
CA VAL A 109 5.54 -32.58 -22.91
C VAL A 109 6.91 -31.98 -23.29
N LEU A 110 7.72 -31.57 -22.29
CA LEU A 110 9.16 -31.91 -22.06
C LEU A 110 10.05 -30.83 -21.41
N GLU A 111 9.73 -29.53 -21.42
CA GLU A 111 10.73 -28.50 -21.05
C GLU A 111 10.47 -27.70 -19.75
N HIS A 112 9.63 -28.22 -18.83
CA HIS A 112 9.12 -27.44 -17.68
C HIS A 112 9.56 -27.93 -16.28
N SER A 113 10.72 -28.58 -16.15
CA SER A 113 11.22 -29.08 -14.85
C SER A 113 11.51 -27.95 -13.84
N SER A 114 11.98 -26.79 -14.31
CA SER A 114 12.29 -25.62 -13.49
C SER A 114 11.04 -25.03 -12.84
N TRP A 115 9.96 -24.86 -13.62
CA TRP A 115 8.67 -24.34 -13.16
C TRP A 115 8.09 -25.13 -11.97
N ARG A 116 8.13 -26.47 -12.05
CA ARG A 116 7.66 -27.34 -10.96
C ARG A 116 8.47 -27.16 -9.68
N GLN A 117 9.79 -27.02 -9.78
CA GLN A 117 10.66 -26.77 -8.63
C GLN A 117 10.35 -25.41 -7.98
N HIS A 118 10.02 -24.38 -8.76
CA HIS A 118 9.67 -23.05 -8.23
C HIS A 118 8.32 -23.02 -7.51
N MET A 119 7.29 -23.64 -8.11
CA MET A 119 5.99 -23.78 -7.45
C MET A 119 6.13 -24.61 -6.16
N ALA A 120 6.92 -25.69 -6.18
CA ALA A 120 7.24 -26.44 -4.98
C ALA A 120 7.97 -25.58 -3.92
N GLY A 121 8.92 -24.73 -4.33
CA GLY A 121 9.62 -23.81 -3.43
C GLY A 121 8.71 -22.74 -2.81
N LEU A 122 7.81 -22.16 -3.59
CA LEU A 122 6.81 -21.19 -3.09
C LEU A 122 5.81 -21.85 -2.13
N LEU A 123 5.32 -23.04 -2.48
CA LEU A 123 4.46 -23.83 -1.60
C LEU A 123 5.19 -24.23 -0.32
N ALA A 124 6.46 -24.61 -0.40
CA ALA A 124 7.29 -24.92 0.75
C ALA A 124 7.46 -23.68 1.65
N LEU A 125 7.79 -22.51 1.09
CA LEU A 125 7.91 -21.26 1.85
C LEU A 125 6.60 -20.90 2.57
N GLN A 126 5.46 -21.03 1.89
CA GLN A 126 4.14 -20.77 2.49
C GLN A 126 3.77 -21.80 3.54
N ALA A 127 4.05 -23.08 3.31
CA ALA A 127 3.82 -24.15 4.28
C ALA A 127 4.72 -23.96 5.51
N THR A 128 6.00 -23.63 5.34
CA THR A 128 6.91 -23.31 6.44
C THR A 128 6.40 -22.11 7.22
N ALA A 129 5.99 -21.04 6.55
CA ALA A 129 5.41 -19.88 7.23
C ALA A 129 4.16 -20.23 8.04
N LEU A 130 3.26 -21.03 7.47
CA LEU A 130 2.06 -21.51 8.17
C LEU A 130 2.44 -22.34 9.40
N VAL A 131 3.40 -23.24 9.28
CA VAL A 131 3.92 -24.05 10.39
C VAL A 131 4.56 -23.17 11.46
N THR A 132 5.37 -22.18 11.09
CA THR A 132 5.96 -21.21 12.02
C THR A 132 4.88 -20.41 12.75
N LEU A 133 3.83 -19.96 12.05
CA LEU A 133 2.70 -19.23 12.67
C LEU A 133 1.88 -20.12 13.62
N LEU A 134 1.75 -21.40 13.31
CA LEU A 134 1.09 -22.39 14.17
C LEU A 134 1.94 -22.72 15.41
N SER A 135 3.26 -22.78 15.28
CA SER A 135 4.18 -23.16 16.36
C SER A 135 4.57 -22.02 17.31
N MET A 136 4.45 -20.76 16.88
CA MET A 136 4.76 -19.63 17.75
C MET A 136 3.78 -19.48 18.91
N THR A 137 4.31 -19.17 20.10
CA THR A 137 3.49 -18.73 21.23
C THR A 137 2.83 -17.39 20.90
N GLN A 138 1.68 -17.12 21.50
CA GLN A 138 0.89 -15.91 21.19
C GLN A 138 1.68 -14.62 21.46
N ALA A 139 2.49 -14.61 22.53
CA ALA A 139 3.38 -13.50 22.87
C ALA A 139 4.51 -13.30 21.86
N ALA A 140 5.17 -14.38 21.42
CA ALA A 140 6.22 -14.30 20.42
C ALA A 140 5.66 -13.88 19.06
N TRP A 141 4.49 -14.41 18.67
CA TRP A 141 3.80 -14.01 17.45
C TRP A 141 3.51 -12.51 17.47
N LEU A 142 2.93 -11.94 18.53
CA LEU A 142 2.68 -10.49 18.60
C LEU A 142 3.95 -9.64 18.40
N HIS A 143 5.09 -10.06 18.95
CA HIS A 143 6.35 -9.33 18.84
C HIS A 143 6.99 -9.42 17.45
N TYR A 144 6.98 -10.62 16.85
CA TYR A 144 7.72 -10.88 15.61
C TYR A 144 6.84 -10.91 14.35
N ARG A 145 5.53 -10.83 14.49
CA ARG A 145 4.55 -10.93 13.39
C ARG A 145 4.87 -10.04 12.20
N VAL A 146 5.16 -8.76 12.43
CA VAL A 146 5.51 -7.81 11.35
C VAL A 146 6.74 -8.29 10.60
N LEU A 147 7.80 -8.67 11.34
CA LEU A 147 9.05 -9.17 10.77
C LEU A 147 8.86 -10.47 9.99
N VAL A 148 8.09 -11.42 10.52
CA VAL A 148 7.81 -12.71 9.86
C VAL A 148 7.05 -12.51 8.56
N ILE A 149 6.01 -11.68 8.58
CA ILE A 149 5.18 -11.43 7.39
C ILE A 149 5.98 -10.66 6.35
N VAL A 150 6.62 -9.55 6.73
CA VAL A 150 7.42 -8.72 5.81
C VAL A 150 8.59 -9.53 5.27
N GLY A 151 9.27 -10.30 6.11
CA GLY A 151 10.35 -11.21 5.71
C GLY A 151 9.89 -12.27 4.71
N LEU A 152 8.73 -12.90 4.95
CA LEU A 152 8.17 -13.87 4.02
C LEU A 152 7.80 -13.24 2.68
N GLN A 153 7.16 -12.07 2.70
CA GLN A 153 6.77 -11.37 1.48
C GLN A 153 7.97 -10.90 0.67
N THR A 154 8.97 -10.31 1.32
CA THR A 154 10.20 -9.88 0.67
C THR A 154 10.97 -11.08 0.11
N ALA A 155 11.03 -12.19 0.83
CA ALA A 155 11.62 -13.44 0.33
C ALA A 155 10.87 -13.97 -0.90
N MET A 156 9.53 -14.02 -0.87
CA MET A 156 8.71 -14.45 -2.03
C MET A 156 8.89 -13.53 -3.24
N ALA A 157 8.91 -12.21 -3.03
CA ALA A 157 9.14 -11.23 -4.08
C ALA A 157 10.56 -11.35 -4.67
N TYR A 158 11.57 -11.49 -3.81
CA TYR A 158 12.96 -11.65 -4.21
C TYR A 158 13.19 -12.95 -4.99
N MET A 159 12.65 -14.08 -4.51
CA MET A 159 12.72 -15.36 -5.21
C MET A 159 12.08 -15.26 -6.60
N ALA A 160 10.91 -14.63 -6.70
CA ALA A 160 10.26 -14.40 -7.99
C ALA A 160 11.12 -13.52 -8.93
N SER A 161 11.79 -12.50 -8.39
CA SER A 161 12.66 -11.60 -9.18
C SER A 161 13.93 -12.28 -9.68
N ARG A 162 14.63 -13.04 -8.81
CA ARG A 162 15.88 -13.74 -9.16
C ARG A 162 15.68 -14.78 -10.27
N LEU A 163 14.54 -15.46 -10.28
CA LEU A 163 14.29 -16.54 -11.23
C LEU A 163 14.04 -16.06 -12.66
N SER A 164 13.49 -14.84 -12.81
CA SER A 164 13.31 -14.17 -14.10
C SER A 164 14.63 -13.87 -14.83
N THR A 165 15.80 -14.04 -14.19
CA THR A 165 17.10 -13.65 -14.77
C THR A 165 17.88 -14.80 -15.41
N LYS A 166 17.35 -16.04 -15.49
CA LYS A 166 18.08 -17.12 -16.18
C LYS A 166 18.08 -16.89 -17.71
N PRO A 167 19.24 -16.60 -18.33
CA PRO A 167 19.33 -16.17 -19.72
C PRO A 167 19.17 -17.32 -20.75
N GLN A 168 19.12 -18.59 -20.31
CA GLN A 168 19.19 -19.75 -21.22
C GLN A 168 17.89 -20.07 -21.96
N LEU A 169 16.71 -19.67 -21.48
CA LEU A 169 15.44 -19.84 -22.21
C LEU A 169 15.10 -18.67 -23.15
N GLN A 170 15.87 -17.58 -23.08
CA GLN A 170 15.66 -16.41 -23.94
C GLN A 170 16.33 -16.54 -25.32
N SER A 171 17.23 -17.51 -25.52
CA SER A 171 17.94 -17.69 -26.81
C SER A 171 17.07 -18.35 -27.89
N ALA A 172 16.12 -19.22 -27.52
CA ALA A 172 15.22 -19.87 -28.50
C ALA A 172 13.98 -19.01 -28.85
N ALA A 173 13.52 -18.16 -27.93
CA ALA A 173 12.40 -17.22 -28.17
C ALA A 173 12.85 -15.88 -28.81
N LYS A 174 14.16 -15.68 -28.97
CA LYS A 174 14.76 -14.42 -29.43
C LYS A 174 14.46 -14.10 -30.90
N GLU A 175 14.04 -15.08 -31.69
CA GLU A 175 13.93 -14.88 -33.13
C GLU A 175 12.61 -14.20 -33.56
N GLN A 176 11.61 -14.08 -32.68
CA GLN A 176 10.32 -13.46 -33.07
C GLN A 176 9.72 -12.43 -32.09
N LEU A 177 10.12 -12.35 -30.82
CA LEU A 177 9.63 -11.30 -29.92
C LEU A 177 10.77 -10.70 -29.06
N PRO A 178 11.23 -9.47 -29.35
CA PRO A 178 12.31 -8.85 -28.60
C PRO A 178 11.87 -8.40 -27.19
N CYS A 179 12.77 -8.67 -26.24
CA CYS A 179 13.10 -7.91 -25.02
C CYS A 179 12.10 -7.79 -23.86
N TYR A 180 10.85 -8.22 -23.96
CA TYR A 180 9.96 -8.24 -22.80
C TYR A 180 10.10 -9.57 -22.05
N ALA A 181 10.62 -9.54 -20.82
CA ALA A 181 10.50 -10.66 -19.90
C ALA A 181 9.00 -10.85 -19.61
N LEU A 182 8.34 -11.68 -20.43
CA LEU A 182 6.92 -11.95 -20.26
C LEU A 182 6.67 -12.47 -18.85
N PRO A 183 5.50 -12.18 -18.25
CA PRO A 183 5.03 -12.81 -17.03
C PRO A 183 4.71 -14.30 -17.30
N ALA A 184 5.71 -15.08 -17.69
CA ALA A 184 5.63 -16.48 -18.07
C ALA A 184 5.61 -17.41 -16.85
N GLU A 185 5.67 -16.84 -15.64
CA GLU A 185 5.69 -17.61 -14.41
C GLU A 185 4.64 -17.12 -13.42
N GLY A 186 4.04 -18.07 -12.71
CA GLY A 186 3.20 -17.80 -11.56
C GLY A 186 1.76 -17.50 -11.92
N VAL A 187 1.19 -16.66 -11.07
CA VAL A 187 -0.12 -16.03 -11.27
C VAL A 187 -0.12 -15.09 -12.50
N GLY A 188 1.07 -14.68 -12.98
CA GLY A 188 1.25 -13.88 -14.19
C GLY A 188 0.74 -14.56 -15.46
N LEU A 189 0.67 -15.90 -15.48
CA LEU A 189 0.09 -16.69 -16.58
C LEU A 189 -1.38 -16.33 -16.86
N LEU A 190 -2.10 -15.78 -15.87
CA LEU A 190 -3.47 -15.31 -16.08
C LEU A 190 -3.55 -14.15 -17.07
N LEU A 191 -2.46 -13.39 -17.24
CA LEU A 191 -2.35 -12.28 -18.20
C LEU A 191 -2.05 -12.76 -19.63
N LEU A 192 -1.71 -14.04 -19.81
CA LEU A 192 -1.50 -14.63 -21.14
C LEU A 192 -2.81 -15.03 -21.82
N ARG A 193 -3.92 -15.07 -21.08
CA ARG A 193 -5.23 -15.35 -21.67
C ARG A 193 -5.77 -14.11 -22.39
N PRO A 194 -6.39 -14.28 -23.57
CA PRO A 194 -7.02 -13.17 -24.27
C PRO A 194 -8.19 -12.60 -23.46
N ALA A 195 -8.54 -11.34 -23.77
CA ALA A 195 -9.64 -10.65 -23.11
C ALA A 195 -10.99 -11.29 -23.45
N SER A 196 -11.90 -11.28 -22.48
CA SER A 196 -13.21 -11.89 -22.57
C SER A 196 -14.26 -10.85 -23.01
N PRO A 197 -15.20 -11.19 -23.92
CA PRO A 197 -16.22 -10.26 -24.39
C PRO A 197 -17.29 -9.94 -23.32
N GLY A 198 -18.01 -8.83 -23.52
CA GLY A 198 -19.10 -8.38 -22.62
C GLY A 198 -18.63 -7.73 -21.31
N ALA A 199 -19.59 -7.24 -20.52
CA ALA A 199 -19.32 -6.55 -19.25
C ALA A 199 -18.84 -7.51 -18.14
N ALA A 200 -19.44 -8.70 -18.05
CA ALA A 200 -18.98 -9.75 -17.14
C ALA A 200 -17.57 -10.22 -17.49
N GLY A 201 -17.26 -10.32 -18.80
CA GLY A 201 -15.90 -10.59 -19.29
C GLY A 201 -14.92 -9.49 -18.87
N ALA A 202 -15.30 -8.22 -18.99
CA ALA A 202 -14.48 -7.10 -18.53
C ALA A 202 -14.17 -7.15 -17.03
N ALA A 203 -15.17 -7.48 -16.19
CA ALA A 203 -14.97 -7.65 -14.75
C ALA A 203 -14.04 -8.83 -14.44
N ALA A 204 -14.21 -9.95 -15.15
CA ALA A 204 -13.34 -11.11 -15.00
C ALA A 204 -11.90 -10.81 -15.45
N ASP A 205 -11.71 -10.09 -16.56
CA ASP A 205 -10.40 -9.65 -17.05
C ASP A 205 -9.74 -8.68 -16.07
N TRP A 206 -10.51 -7.79 -15.43
CA TRP A 206 -10.00 -6.90 -14.39
C TRP A 206 -9.55 -7.66 -13.15
N LEU A 207 -10.32 -8.67 -12.72
CA LEU A 207 -9.90 -9.56 -11.62
C LEU A 207 -8.66 -10.37 -11.99
N ARG A 208 -8.55 -10.86 -13.24
CA ARG A 208 -7.33 -11.50 -13.76
C ARG A 208 -6.16 -10.53 -13.75
N LEU A 209 -6.37 -9.26 -14.11
CA LEU A 209 -5.33 -8.23 -14.06
C LEU A 209 -4.86 -8.01 -12.62
N ALA A 210 -5.78 -7.81 -11.68
CA ALA A 210 -5.46 -7.61 -10.27
C ALA A 210 -4.72 -8.81 -9.65
N THR A 211 -5.07 -10.02 -10.08
CA THR A 211 -4.47 -11.27 -9.60
C THR A 211 -3.11 -11.51 -10.27
N GLY A 212 -3.01 -11.32 -11.59
CA GLY A 212 -1.81 -11.52 -12.39
C GLY A 212 -0.70 -10.51 -12.13
N THR A 213 -1.07 -9.28 -11.75
CA THR A 213 -0.15 -8.23 -11.29
C THR A 213 0.15 -8.33 -9.78
N ARG A 214 -0.41 -9.33 -9.10
CA ARG A 214 -0.28 -9.59 -7.65
C ARG A 214 -0.81 -8.49 -6.73
N VAL A 215 -1.47 -7.47 -7.27
CA VAL A 215 -2.09 -6.38 -6.50
C VAL A 215 -3.12 -6.90 -5.53
N LEU A 216 -3.97 -7.85 -5.96
CA LEU A 216 -4.98 -8.43 -5.09
C LEU A 216 -4.36 -9.16 -3.89
N GLN A 217 -3.26 -9.89 -4.10
CA GLN A 217 -2.56 -10.57 -3.02
C GLN A 217 -1.94 -9.56 -2.05
N ALA A 218 -1.28 -8.51 -2.56
CA ALA A 218 -0.73 -7.44 -1.74
C ALA A 218 -1.83 -6.76 -0.91
N ALA A 219 -2.97 -6.47 -1.54
CA ALA A 219 -4.13 -5.86 -0.89
C ALA A 219 -4.67 -6.73 0.24
N VAL A 220 -4.94 -8.01 -0.05
CA VAL A 220 -5.47 -8.98 0.93
C VAL A 220 -4.55 -9.09 2.14
N VAL A 221 -3.24 -9.11 1.93
CA VAL A 221 -2.31 -9.18 3.07
C VAL A 221 -2.35 -7.88 3.87
N GLY A 222 -2.39 -6.70 3.25
CA GLY A 222 -2.49 -5.45 3.99
C GLY A 222 -3.81 -5.30 4.77
N MET A 223 -4.90 -5.89 4.27
CA MET A 223 -6.21 -5.88 4.93
C MET A 223 -6.35 -6.93 6.03
N ALA A 224 -5.76 -8.12 5.85
CA ALA A 224 -5.90 -9.24 6.77
C ALA A 224 -5.08 -9.07 8.05
N LEU A 225 -4.05 -8.22 8.00
CA LEU A 225 -3.14 -8.01 9.11
C LEU A 225 -3.55 -6.74 9.86
N PRO A 226 -4.02 -6.82 11.12
CA PRO A 226 -4.17 -5.65 11.97
C PRO A 226 -2.79 -5.06 12.33
N LEU A 227 -2.28 -4.23 11.45
CA LEU A 227 -1.09 -3.43 11.66
C LEU A 227 -1.52 -1.98 11.86
N PRO A 228 -0.72 -1.17 12.57
CA PRO A 228 -0.93 0.28 12.56
C PRO A 228 -0.97 0.78 11.10
N PRO A 229 -1.89 1.68 10.74
CA PRO A 229 -2.03 2.16 9.37
C PRO A 229 -0.75 2.64 8.72
N LEU A 230 0.13 3.29 9.49
CA LEU A 230 1.43 3.74 8.99
C LEU A 230 2.36 2.56 8.63
N ALA A 231 2.29 1.46 9.39
CA ALA A 231 3.02 0.24 9.07
C ALA A 231 2.47 -0.43 7.80
N VAL A 232 1.14 -0.47 7.64
CA VAL A 232 0.51 -0.95 6.40
C VAL A 232 0.94 -0.09 5.22
N LEU A 233 0.88 1.23 5.36
CA LEU A 233 1.31 2.16 4.32
C LEU A 233 2.76 1.90 3.92
N ALA A 234 3.68 1.86 4.90
CA ALA A 234 5.09 1.60 4.64
C ALA A 234 5.33 0.25 3.94
N GLN A 235 4.68 -0.81 4.43
CA GLN A 235 4.76 -2.14 3.83
C GLN A 235 4.27 -2.16 2.38
N GLN A 236 3.11 -1.56 2.11
CA GLN A 236 2.52 -1.52 0.77
C GLN A 236 3.31 -0.61 -0.18
N VAL A 237 3.88 0.50 0.30
CA VAL A 237 4.81 1.33 -0.50
C VAL A 237 6.02 0.49 -0.92
N VAL A 238 6.65 -0.24 0.00
CA VAL A 238 7.80 -1.10 -0.32
C VAL A 238 7.41 -2.17 -1.33
N LEU A 239 6.26 -2.83 -1.17
CA LEU A 239 5.79 -3.84 -2.12
C LEU A 239 5.54 -3.24 -3.51
N ILE A 240 4.88 -2.08 -3.60
CA ILE A 240 4.63 -1.40 -4.88
C ILE A 240 5.94 -0.93 -5.50
N LEU A 241 6.88 -0.39 -4.73
CA LEU A 241 8.21 -0.02 -5.25
C LEU A 241 8.94 -1.25 -5.81
N LEU A 242 8.91 -2.39 -5.11
CA LEU A 242 9.51 -3.63 -5.62
C LEU A 242 8.83 -4.13 -6.90
N MET A 243 7.49 -4.05 -6.97
CA MET A 243 6.71 -4.44 -8.15
C MET A 243 6.89 -3.49 -9.35
N THR A 244 7.12 -2.19 -9.08
CA THR A 244 7.21 -1.15 -10.12
C THR A 244 8.64 -0.85 -10.57
N ALA A 245 9.65 -1.12 -9.73
CA ALA A 245 11.07 -0.91 -10.02
C ALA A 245 11.66 -2.04 -10.87
N THR A 246 11.11 -3.25 -10.71
CA THR A 246 11.30 -4.31 -11.68
C THR A 246 10.51 -3.93 -12.94
N SER A 247 11.09 -4.05 -14.13
CA SER A 247 10.52 -3.64 -15.43
C SER A 247 9.20 -4.34 -15.83
N HIS A 248 8.54 -4.98 -14.87
CA HIS A 248 7.33 -5.76 -15.01
C HIS A 248 6.12 -4.94 -15.47
N ASN A 249 5.98 -3.66 -15.12
CA ASN A 249 4.81 -2.89 -15.58
C ASN A 249 4.73 -2.76 -17.11
N VAL A 250 5.87 -2.57 -17.78
CA VAL A 250 5.92 -2.54 -19.24
C VAL A 250 5.65 -3.93 -19.81
N ALA A 251 6.26 -4.97 -19.23
CA ALA A 251 6.00 -6.35 -19.61
C ALA A 251 4.53 -6.77 -19.40
N HIS A 252 3.85 -6.21 -18.39
CA HIS A 252 2.42 -6.40 -18.18
C HIS A 252 1.60 -5.75 -19.29
N CYS A 253 1.95 -4.53 -19.72
CA CYS A 253 1.30 -3.87 -20.86
C CYS A 253 1.51 -4.58 -22.19
N ALA A 254 2.64 -5.30 -22.34
CA ALA A 254 2.89 -6.18 -23.47
C ALA A 254 2.18 -7.55 -23.39
N SER A 255 1.46 -7.86 -22.28
CA SER A 255 0.78 -9.15 -22.13
C SER A 255 -0.36 -9.33 -23.15
N PRO A 256 -0.67 -10.58 -23.56
CA PRO A 256 -1.80 -10.87 -24.45
C PRO A 256 -3.13 -10.29 -23.97
N LEU A 257 -3.38 -10.24 -22.66
CA LEU A 257 -4.61 -9.65 -22.10
C LEU A 257 -4.73 -8.14 -22.36
N LEU A 258 -3.64 -7.39 -22.18
CA LEU A 258 -3.64 -5.92 -22.30
C LEU A 258 -3.40 -5.44 -23.74
N THR A 259 -2.72 -6.25 -24.56
CA THR A 259 -2.56 -5.99 -26.01
C THR A 259 -3.78 -6.41 -26.83
N HIS A 260 -4.69 -7.22 -26.28
CA HIS A 260 -5.91 -7.64 -26.96
C HIS A 260 -6.76 -6.43 -27.42
N PRO A 261 -7.33 -6.44 -28.65
CA PRO A 261 -8.07 -5.31 -29.19
C PRO A 261 -9.26 -4.87 -28.32
N LEU A 262 -9.97 -5.83 -27.68
CA LEU A 262 -11.05 -5.50 -26.74
C LEU A 262 -10.57 -4.70 -25.52
N THR A 263 -9.41 -5.05 -24.95
CA THR A 263 -8.86 -4.31 -23.81
C THR A 263 -8.35 -2.94 -24.24
N ARG A 264 -7.70 -2.84 -25.40
CA ARG A 264 -7.28 -1.57 -26.01
C ARG A 264 -8.46 -0.64 -26.28
N ALA A 265 -9.63 -1.17 -26.66
CA ALA A 265 -10.85 -0.37 -26.81
C ALA A 265 -11.42 0.14 -25.46
N ARG A 266 -11.23 -0.62 -24.37
CA ARG A 266 -11.72 -0.28 -23.02
C ARG A 266 -10.80 0.71 -22.27
N LEU A 267 -9.49 0.61 -22.47
CA LEU A 267 -8.48 1.40 -21.74
C LEU A 267 -8.68 2.92 -21.86
N PRO A 268 -8.97 3.51 -23.05
CA PRO A 268 -9.26 4.94 -23.17
C PRO A 268 -10.47 5.38 -22.34
N GLY A 269 -11.47 4.51 -22.19
CA GLY A 269 -12.63 4.76 -21.33
C GLY A 269 -12.23 4.82 -19.85
N ALA A 270 -11.42 3.86 -19.40
CA ALA A 270 -10.89 3.85 -18.02
C ALA A 270 -9.98 5.05 -17.74
N TRP A 271 -9.11 5.40 -18.69
CA TRP A 271 -8.28 6.61 -18.63
C TRP A 271 -9.15 7.87 -18.48
N LYS A 272 -10.13 8.06 -19.38
CA LYS A 272 -11.03 9.22 -19.32
C LYS A 272 -11.79 9.28 -18.00
N ALA A 273 -12.26 8.16 -17.48
CA ALA A 273 -12.94 8.11 -16.18
C ALA A 273 -12.01 8.55 -15.03
N LEU A 274 -10.74 8.16 -15.06
CA LEU A 274 -9.75 8.57 -14.05
C LEU A 274 -9.31 10.04 -14.23
N ALA A 275 -9.29 10.54 -15.47
CA ALA A 275 -8.99 11.94 -15.76
C ALA A 275 -10.08 12.92 -15.28
N VAL A 276 -11.27 12.44 -14.94
CA VAL A 276 -12.34 13.26 -14.31
C VAL A 276 -12.09 13.48 -12.81
N LEU A 277 -11.14 12.75 -12.20
CA LEU A 277 -10.77 12.99 -10.81
C LEU A 277 -10.21 14.43 -10.66
N PRO A 278 -10.64 15.17 -9.62
CA PRO A 278 -10.30 16.57 -9.45
C PRO A 278 -8.80 16.71 -9.25
N ASP A 279 -8.18 17.45 -10.16
CA ASP A 279 -6.83 17.94 -10.04
C ASP A 279 -6.83 19.14 -9.09
N LEU A 280 -6.02 19.09 -8.03
CA LEU A 280 -5.87 20.21 -7.11
C LEU A 280 -5.15 21.41 -7.74
N GLY A 281 -4.68 21.32 -8.99
CA GLY A 281 -3.99 22.36 -9.75
C GLY A 281 -2.63 22.79 -9.18
N LEU A 282 -2.40 22.52 -7.89
CA LEU A 282 -1.24 22.91 -7.09
C LEU A 282 0.07 22.25 -7.54
N LEU A 283 0.00 21.12 -8.25
CA LEU A 283 1.17 20.40 -8.77
C LEU A 283 1.35 20.50 -10.28
N ARG A 284 0.46 21.21 -11.00
CA ARG A 284 0.77 21.62 -12.37
C ARG A 284 1.84 22.70 -12.30
N ALA A 285 3.09 22.24 -12.29
CA ALA A 285 4.26 23.09 -12.47
C ALA A 285 4.00 24.00 -13.69
N GLU A 286 4.40 25.26 -13.57
CA GLU A 286 4.12 26.31 -14.53
C GLU A 286 4.37 25.87 -15.99
N PRO A 287 3.63 26.45 -16.95
CA PRO A 287 3.73 26.18 -18.38
C PRO A 287 5.06 26.69 -19.01
N GLY A 288 6.20 26.34 -18.41
CA GLY A 288 7.53 26.72 -18.82
C GLY A 288 8.11 25.84 -19.92
N GLN A 289 7.36 25.48 -20.95
CA GLN A 289 7.86 25.18 -22.31
C GLN A 289 8.77 23.97 -22.71
N PRO A 290 9.11 22.90 -21.93
CA PRO A 290 9.75 21.71 -22.51
C PRO A 290 8.77 20.68 -23.11
N HIS A 291 7.45 20.94 -23.10
CA HIS A 291 6.45 19.90 -23.40
C HIS A 291 6.11 19.71 -24.89
N GLN A 292 6.61 20.51 -25.82
CA GLN A 292 6.26 20.33 -27.25
C GLN A 292 6.80 18.99 -27.76
N HIS A 293 8.11 18.74 -27.58
CA HIS A 293 8.73 17.49 -28.00
C HIS A 293 8.12 16.26 -27.30
N GLN A 294 7.77 16.39 -26.03
CA GLN A 294 7.10 15.33 -25.28
C GLN A 294 5.66 15.08 -25.77
N ARG A 295 4.93 16.13 -26.15
CA ARG A 295 3.60 15.99 -26.78
C ARG A 295 3.69 15.34 -28.15
N ASP A 296 4.70 15.69 -28.94
CA ASP A 296 4.90 15.11 -30.26
C ASP A 296 5.28 13.63 -30.17
N LEU A 297 6.14 13.24 -29.22
CA LEU A 297 6.47 11.83 -28.93
C LEU A 297 5.25 11.04 -28.44
N LEU A 298 4.42 11.66 -27.59
CA LEU A 298 3.18 11.06 -27.10
C LEU A 298 2.01 11.18 -28.11
N ALA A 299 2.20 11.80 -29.27
CA ALA A 299 1.18 11.86 -30.31
C ALA A 299 1.10 10.55 -31.11
N ALA A 300 2.17 9.73 -31.08
CA ALA A 300 2.16 8.43 -31.73
C ALA A 300 1.09 7.51 -31.09
N PRO A 301 0.22 6.87 -31.90
CA PRO A 301 -0.91 6.09 -31.38
C PRO A 301 -0.46 4.90 -30.52
N GLU A 302 0.71 4.32 -30.81
CA GLU A 302 1.30 3.23 -30.02
C GLU A 302 1.73 3.72 -28.63
N ALA A 303 2.46 4.85 -28.58
CA ALA A 303 2.89 5.47 -27.32
C ALA A 303 1.70 5.88 -26.44
N GLN A 304 0.59 6.33 -27.04
CA GLN A 304 -0.64 6.62 -26.30
C GLN A 304 -1.26 5.37 -25.69
N SER A 305 -1.31 4.26 -26.44
CA SER A 305 -1.87 3.01 -25.94
C SER A 305 -1.07 2.45 -24.77
N GLU A 306 0.26 2.56 -24.84
CA GLU A 306 1.17 2.15 -23.78
C GLU A 306 1.05 3.07 -22.56
N LEU A 307 1.01 4.39 -22.78
CA LEU A 307 0.80 5.38 -21.72
C LEU A 307 -0.51 5.11 -20.97
N HIS A 308 -1.61 4.89 -21.71
CA HIS A 308 -2.90 4.58 -21.12
C HIS A 308 -2.84 3.31 -20.28
N CYS A 309 -2.22 2.25 -20.79
CA CYS A 309 -2.05 1.01 -20.05
C CYS A 309 -1.24 1.22 -18.76
N LEU A 310 -0.08 1.86 -18.86
CA LEU A 310 0.83 2.07 -17.73
C LEU A 310 0.18 2.91 -16.63
N ALA A 311 -0.44 4.04 -16.97
CA ALA A 311 -1.05 4.89 -15.94
C ALA A 311 -2.24 4.20 -15.27
N VAL A 312 -3.10 3.51 -16.02
CA VAL A 312 -4.23 2.76 -15.45
C VAL A 312 -3.72 1.62 -14.56
N LEU A 313 -2.67 0.92 -14.96
CA LEU A 313 -2.07 -0.16 -14.18
C LEU A 313 -1.43 0.36 -12.89
N VAL A 314 -0.65 1.44 -12.95
CA VAL A 314 -0.05 2.05 -11.76
C VAL A 314 -1.14 2.61 -10.84
N MET A 315 -2.17 3.26 -11.39
CA MET A 315 -3.32 3.72 -10.61
C MET A 315 -4.04 2.56 -9.91
N HIS A 316 -4.24 1.43 -10.61
CA HIS A 316 -4.78 0.22 -10.02
C HIS A 316 -3.90 -0.30 -8.86
N GLN A 317 -2.58 -0.34 -9.04
CA GLN A 317 -1.63 -0.70 -7.98
C GLN A 317 -1.70 0.26 -6.79
N THR A 318 -1.78 1.58 -7.02
CA THR A 318 -1.91 2.57 -5.95
C THR A 318 -3.24 2.44 -5.20
N VAL A 319 -4.36 2.34 -5.91
CA VAL A 319 -5.68 2.29 -5.25
C VAL A 319 -5.85 0.99 -4.48
N PHE A 320 -5.63 -0.15 -5.12
CA PHE A 320 -5.92 -1.45 -4.52
C PHE A 320 -4.75 -1.98 -3.68
N GLY A 321 -3.52 -1.74 -4.10
CA GLY A 321 -2.34 -2.17 -3.37
C GLY A 321 -1.98 -1.27 -2.19
N LEU A 322 -2.22 0.04 -2.27
CA LEU A 322 -1.81 1.00 -1.23
C LEU A 322 -2.99 1.56 -0.43
N LEU A 323 -3.89 2.27 -1.10
CA LEU A 323 -4.90 3.08 -0.42
C LEU A 323 -5.96 2.22 0.27
N LEU A 324 -6.49 1.22 -0.42
CA LEU A 324 -7.54 0.35 0.12
C LEU A 324 -7.10 -0.37 1.42
N PRO A 325 -5.91 -1.02 1.49
CA PRO A 325 -5.44 -1.62 2.73
C PRO A 325 -5.26 -0.62 3.86
N VAL A 326 -4.73 0.58 3.58
CA VAL A 326 -4.54 1.62 4.60
C VAL A 326 -5.87 2.11 5.13
N VAL A 327 -6.86 2.36 4.27
CA VAL A 327 -8.21 2.76 4.69
C VAL A 327 -8.84 1.68 5.58
N ILE A 328 -8.75 0.41 5.18
CA ILE A 328 -9.28 -0.70 5.99
C ILE A 328 -8.53 -0.82 7.33
N ALA A 329 -7.21 -0.66 7.33
CA ALA A 329 -6.41 -0.66 8.56
C ALA A 329 -6.82 0.49 9.49
N THR A 330 -7.08 1.70 8.96
CA THR A 330 -7.53 2.83 9.79
C THR A 330 -8.92 2.59 10.37
N TRP A 331 -9.83 2.07 9.55
CA TRP A 331 -11.20 1.80 9.97
C TRP A 331 -11.26 0.69 11.05
N THR A 332 -10.48 -0.37 10.87
CA THR A 332 -10.38 -1.48 11.83
C THR A 332 -9.64 -1.08 13.11
N ALA A 333 -8.58 -0.26 13.01
CA ALA A 333 -7.87 0.27 14.18
C ALA A 333 -8.76 1.15 15.06
N ARG A 334 -9.74 1.85 14.46
CA ARG A 334 -10.74 2.62 15.23
C ARG A 334 -11.69 1.72 16.01
N ALA A 335 -12.09 0.59 15.43
CA ALA A 335 -12.97 -0.38 16.09
C ALA A 335 -12.26 -1.17 17.20
N ALA A 336 -10.94 -1.31 17.12
CA ALA A 336 -10.11 -1.98 18.10
C ALA A 336 -8.94 -1.08 18.50
N PRO A 337 -9.16 -0.06 19.35
CA PRO A 337 -8.09 0.79 19.82
C PRO A 337 -7.05 -0.11 20.50
N LEU A 338 -5.88 -0.24 19.86
CA LEU A 338 -4.75 -0.94 20.43
C LEU A 338 -4.47 -0.28 21.77
N THR A 339 -4.70 -1.02 22.85
CA THR A 339 -4.39 -0.55 24.19
C THR A 339 -2.94 -0.16 24.16
N HIS A 340 -2.65 1.14 24.33
CA HIS A 340 -1.29 1.64 24.37
C HIS A 340 -0.54 0.79 25.39
N LEU A 341 0.34 -0.10 24.91
CA LEU A 341 1.26 -0.81 25.77
C LEU A 341 1.95 0.27 26.58
N PRO A 342 1.90 0.21 27.93
CA PRO A 342 2.47 1.24 28.78
C PRO A 342 3.89 1.49 28.30
N THR A 343 4.10 2.71 27.81
CA THR A 343 5.28 3.08 27.05
C THR A 343 6.52 2.62 27.78
N ALA A 344 7.23 1.65 27.20
CA ALA A 344 8.54 1.19 27.65
C ALA A 344 9.57 2.34 27.77
N HIS A 345 9.21 3.56 27.34
CA HIS A 345 9.91 4.81 27.60
C HIS A 345 10.21 5.08 29.07
N GLN A 346 9.41 4.63 30.03
CA GLN A 346 9.76 4.81 31.44
C GLN A 346 10.88 3.88 31.89
N GLN A 347 10.99 2.68 31.32
CA GLN A 347 12.07 1.73 31.65
C GLN A 347 13.34 1.93 30.81
N ALA A 348 13.23 2.54 29.62
CA ALA A 348 14.37 2.80 28.75
C ALA A 348 15.33 3.89 29.28
N ALA A 349 14.90 4.72 30.24
CA ALA A 349 15.72 5.77 30.83
C ALA A 349 16.87 5.24 31.70
N GLU A 350 16.81 3.98 32.14
CA GLU A 350 17.81 3.39 33.04
C GLU A 350 18.86 2.51 32.31
N GLN A 351 18.78 2.36 30.98
CA GLN A 351 19.70 1.49 30.25
C GLN A 351 20.98 2.22 29.76
N PRO A 352 22.14 1.54 29.78
CA PRO A 352 23.44 2.11 29.40
C PRO A 352 23.55 2.52 27.91
N TRP A 353 22.57 2.17 27.08
CA TRP A 353 22.49 2.51 25.65
C TRP A 353 21.80 3.88 25.40
N GLY A 354 21.90 4.82 26.35
CA GLY A 354 21.06 6.01 26.44
C GLY A 354 20.88 6.82 25.14
N ARG A 355 21.91 6.97 24.30
CA ARG A 355 21.78 7.67 23.00
C ARG A 355 21.00 6.87 21.95
N ALA A 356 21.30 5.58 21.80
CA ALA A 356 20.59 4.71 20.86
C ALA A 356 19.13 4.51 21.30
N ALA A 357 18.91 4.33 22.61
CA ALA A 357 17.59 4.26 23.20
C ALA A 357 16.82 5.58 23.03
N ALA A 358 17.46 6.74 23.22
CA ALA A 358 16.83 8.04 22.99
C ALA A 358 16.48 8.27 21.51
N ALA A 359 17.36 7.87 20.58
CA ALA A 359 17.10 7.94 19.15
C ALA A 359 15.94 7.02 18.74
N ALA A 360 15.94 5.76 19.19
CA ALA A 360 14.83 4.83 18.96
C ALA A 360 13.52 5.35 19.55
N ALA A 361 13.58 5.97 20.74
CA ALA A 361 12.41 6.59 21.36
C ALA A 361 11.92 7.82 20.58
N ALA A 362 12.83 8.64 20.03
CA ALA A 362 12.46 9.76 19.18
C ALA A 362 11.78 9.28 17.90
N VAL A 363 12.33 8.24 17.24
CA VAL A 363 11.74 7.60 16.07
C VAL A 363 10.35 7.03 16.40
N GLY A 364 10.21 6.35 17.53
CA GLY A 364 8.91 5.84 18.01
C GLY A 364 7.88 6.96 18.17
N ARG A 365 8.23 8.07 18.84
CA ARG A 365 7.33 9.21 18.98
C ARG A 365 6.94 9.84 17.65
N THR A 366 7.88 9.97 16.72
CA THR A 366 7.57 10.50 15.38
C THR A 366 6.66 9.55 14.61
N TRP A 367 6.87 8.24 14.74
CA TRP A 367 6.05 7.20 14.14
C TRP A 367 4.62 7.24 14.68
N ASP A 368 4.46 7.33 16.00
CA ASP A 368 3.15 7.40 16.65
C ASP A 368 2.39 8.67 16.25
N ARG A 369 3.07 9.82 16.16
CA ARG A 369 2.47 11.07 15.67
C ARG A 369 2.03 10.97 14.21
N ALA A 370 2.87 10.40 13.35
CA ALA A 370 2.53 10.21 11.95
C ALA A 370 1.36 9.22 11.78
N ASN A 371 1.32 8.16 12.60
CA ASN A 371 0.22 7.20 12.59
C ASN A 371 -1.08 7.82 13.10
N ALA A 372 -1.02 8.65 14.14
CA ALA A 372 -2.17 9.40 14.65
C ALA A 372 -2.70 10.41 13.60
N ALA A 373 -1.81 11.15 12.94
CA ALA A 373 -2.19 12.07 11.87
C ALA A 373 -2.82 11.33 10.67
N LEU A 374 -2.30 10.15 10.31
CA LEU A 374 -2.89 9.31 9.27
C LEU A 374 -4.28 8.79 9.67
N MET A 375 -4.44 8.36 10.93
CA MET A 375 -5.75 7.99 11.48
C MET A 375 -6.73 9.17 11.45
N GLU A 376 -6.30 10.36 11.85
CA GLU A 376 -7.12 11.57 11.80
C GLU A 376 -7.49 11.95 10.36
N LEU A 377 -6.57 11.82 9.42
CA LEU A 377 -6.84 12.09 8.00
C LEU A 377 -7.85 11.10 7.41
N CYS A 378 -7.75 9.81 7.74
CA CYS A 378 -8.60 8.76 7.16
C CYS A 378 -9.93 8.56 7.89
N CYS A 379 -10.01 8.89 9.18
CA CYS A 379 -11.16 8.57 10.03
C CYS A 379 -11.69 9.78 10.83
N GLY A 380 -11.09 10.96 10.68
CA GLY A 380 -11.09 12.03 11.69
C GLY A 380 -12.42 12.28 12.40
N GLU A 381 -12.30 12.51 13.71
CA GLU A 381 -13.42 12.83 14.56
C GLU A 381 -13.99 14.19 14.16
N GLY A 382 -15.20 14.18 13.61
CA GLY A 382 -15.91 15.41 13.22
C GLY A 382 -15.98 15.65 11.71
N TYR A 383 -15.34 14.83 10.86
CA TYR A 383 -15.64 14.88 9.44
C TYR A 383 -17.02 14.28 9.18
N CYS A 384 -17.92 15.04 8.55
CA CYS A 384 -19.12 14.44 8.01
C CYS A 384 -18.73 13.52 6.83
N GLY A 385 -19.49 12.46 6.56
CA GLY A 385 -19.14 11.48 5.52
C GLY A 385 -18.83 12.11 4.16
N LEU A 386 -19.49 13.23 3.83
CA LEU A 386 -19.22 14.02 2.62
C LEU A 386 -17.79 14.59 2.58
N GLN A 387 -17.28 15.12 3.70
CA GLN A 387 -15.91 15.66 3.76
C GLN A 387 -14.86 14.57 3.54
N LEU A 388 -15.08 13.37 4.11
CA LEU A 388 -14.21 12.22 3.88
C LEU A 388 -14.25 11.77 2.40
N CYS A 389 -15.44 11.73 1.79
CA CYS A 389 -15.57 11.45 0.36
C CYS A 389 -14.82 12.47 -0.50
N VAL A 390 -14.92 13.77 -0.18
CA VAL A 390 -14.20 14.82 -0.89
C VAL A 390 -12.69 14.69 -0.70
N ALA A 391 -12.22 14.45 0.53
CA ALA A 391 -10.79 14.24 0.81
C ALA A 391 -10.23 13.02 0.06
N ALA A 392 -10.95 11.90 0.07
CA ALA A 392 -10.59 10.70 -0.68
C ALA A 392 -10.59 10.98 -2.19
N TRP A 393 -11.57 11.72 -2.70
CA TRP A 393 -11.67 12.07 -4.11
C TRP A 393 -10.50 12.95 -4.57
N LEU A 394 -10.13 13.96 -3.77
CA LEU A 394 -8.96 14.80 -4.01
C LEU A 394 -7.65 13.99 -3.93
N LEU A 395 -7.52 13.10 -2.95
CA LEU A 395 -6.35 12.24 -2.82
C LEU A 395 -6.19 11.34 -4.06
N LEU A 396 -7.28 10.74 -4.54
CA LEU A 396 -7.30 9.93 -5.76
C LEU A 396 -6.89 10.75 -6.99
N GLY A 397 -7.36 11.99 -7.12
CA GLY A 397 -6.95 12.89 -8.20
C GLY A 397 -5.45 13.20 -8.18
N ASN A 398 -4.88 13.47 -7.00
CA ASN A 398 -3.43 13.67 -6.86
C ASN A 398 -2.64 12.40 -7.19
N CYS A 399 -3.09 11.24 -6.71
CA CYS A 399 -2.47 9.96 -7.06
C CYS A 399 -2.51 9.71 -8.58
N TRP A 400 -3.64 9.98 -9.23
CA TRP A 400 -3.77 9.86 -10.67
C TRP A 400 -2.74 10.71 -11.41
N MET A 401 -2.61 11.99 -11.06
CA MET A 401 -1.61 12.87 -11.68
C MET A 401 -0.17 12.38 -11.51
N LEU A 402 0.18 11.93 -10.31
CA LEU A 402 1.53 11.41 -10.05
C LEU A 402 1.80 10.14 -10.87
N ASN A 403 0.79 9.28 -11.01
CA ASN A 403 0.88 8.04 -11.78
C ASN A 403 0.93 8.31 -13.29
N GLU A 404 0.15 9.25 -13.80
CA GLU A 404 0.21 9.74 -15.17
C GLU A 404 1.60 10.33 -15.47
N ALA A 405 2.10 11.23 -14.62
CA ALA A 405 3.43 11.82 -14.77
C ALA A 405 4.54 10.76 -14.74
N ALA A 406 4.43 9.76 -13.86
CA ALA A 406 5.36 8.65 -13.80
C ALA A 406 5.32 7.77 -15.07
N ALA A 407 4.13 7.49 -15.60
CA ALA A 407 3.95 6.75 -16.85
C ALA A 407 4.52 7.52 -18.05
N VAL A 408 4.24 8.81 -18.14
CA VAL A 408 4.80 9.72 -19.15
C VAL A 408 6.33 9.72 -19.12
N ARG A 409 6.95 9.82 -17.93
CA ARG A 409 8.42 9.75 -17.80
C ARG A 409 8.99 8.41 -18.27
N ARG A 410 8.28 7.30 -18.02
CA ARG A 410 8.72 5.97 -18.45
C ARG A 410 8.64 5.79 -19.97
N VAL A 411 7.55 6.22 -20.59
CA VAL A 411 7.39 6.15 -22.06
C VAL A 411 8.38 7.09 -22.76
N ALA A 412 8.53 8.33 -22.26
CA ALA A 412 9.41 9.32 -22.86
C ALA A 412 10.91 9.02 -22.65
N GLY A 413 11.28 8.36 -21.55
CA GLY A 413 12.67 8.00 -21.27
C GLY A 413 13.26 6.97 -22.23
N GLY A 414 12.42 6.30 -23.02
CA GLY A 414 12.79 5.09 -23.75
C GLY A 414 13.16 3.97 -22.78
N LEU A 415 12.96 2.72 -23.16
CA LEU A 415 13.55 1.62 -22.39
C LEU A 415 15.05 1.59 -22.70
N PRO A 416 15.95 1.90 -21.74
CA PRO A 416 17.38 1.73 -21.98
C PRO A 416 17.64 0.24 -22.21
N GLY A 417 17.90 -0.16 -23.46
CA GLY A 417 18.39 -1.51 -23.78
C GLY A 417 17.56 -2.37 -24.74
N CYS A 418 16.63 -1.81 -25.53
CA CYS A 418 15.93 -2.55 -26.59
C CYS A 418 16.20 -2.04 -28.01
N ALA A 419 17.26 -1.24 -28.21
CA ALA A 419 17.71 -0.77 -29.51
C ALA A 419 18.80 -1.67 -30.08
#